data_AF-A0A2N9WSC0-F1
#
_entry.id   AF-A0A2N9WSC0-F1
#
_cell.length_a   1.000
_cell.length_b   1.000
_cell.length_c   1.000
_cell.angle_alpha   90.00
_cell.angle_beta   90.00
_cell.angle_gamma   90.00
#
_symmetry.space_group_name_H-M   'P 1'
#
loop_
_entity.id
_entity.type
_entity.pdbx_description
1 polymer ?
#
loop_
_entity_poly.entity_id
_entity_poly.type
_entity_poly.pdbx_seq_one_letter_code
_entity_poly.pdbx_strand_id
1 'polypeptide(L)'
;MIQETSLNQHSSLYIYTDQNSYEPLARIDKRGNDPEKVMYFHTDLNGAPEELTDENGKILWECSFQLWGKRIHEIEHEPIKQNLRYQGQYLDRETGLHYNTFRYYDPDIGRFTQPDPIGLLGGLNLYQYAPNGLTWVDPWGLSAGCGSDSQKLAKPGQDLYVGTYSKSRAANIKSGLNPTHTPHHAVQNAVSPTTHGKGITINLRKDLHELTWTYRKPIVSGLSNREYLARDIRDLRKILSNAGYSREVINRQLSELIRQNKKLWKD
;
A
#
# COMPACT_ATOMS: atom_id res chain seq x y z
N MET A 1 -9.71 13.55 -1.60
CA MET A 1 -10.95 14.22 -2.03
C MET A 1 -10.85 14.43 -3.53
N ILE A 2 -11.82 13.95 -4.30
CA ILE A 2 -11.87 14.09 -5.77
C ILE A 2 -13.16 14.85 -6.09
N GLN A 3 -13.11 15.78 -7.04
CA GLN A 3 -14.27 16.55 -7.47
C GLN A 3 -14.53 16.33 -8.96
N GLU A 4 -15.77 15.96 -9.28
CA GLU A 4 -16.30 15.98 -10.64
C GLU A 4 -17.11 17.26 -10.82
N THR A 5 -16.94 17.95 -11.94
CA THR A 5 -17.74 19.13 -12.29
C THR A 5 -18.28 18.97 -13.69
N SER A 6 -19.60 19.05 -13.82
CA SER A 6 -20.29 19.08 -15.10
C SER A 6 -20.45 20.52 -15.59
N LEU A 7 -20.57 20.69 -16.90
CA LEU A 7 -20.85 21.98 -17.56
C LEU A 7 -22.14 22.64 -17.03
N ASN A 8 -23.05 21.85 -16.45
CA ASN A 8 -24.35 22.31 -15.94
C ASN A 8 -24.29 22.84 -14.49
N GLN A 9 -23.11 23.26 -14.00
CA GLN A 9 -22.90 23.69 -12.59
C GLN A 9 -23.29 22.63 -11.56
N HIS A 10 -23.27 21.36 -11.96
CA HIS A 10 -23.40 20.23 -11.06
C HIS A 10 -22.00 19.78 -10.65
N SER A 11 -21.71 19.80 -9.36
CA SER A 11 -20.45 19.29 -8.83
C SER A 11 -20.68 18.18 -7.82
N SER A 12 -19.88 17.13 -7.93
CA SER A 12 -19.90 15.99 -7.03
C SER A 12 -18.54 15.87 -6.36
N LEU A 13 -18.52 15.96 -5.03
CA LEU A 13 -17.32 15.87 -4.22
C LEU A 13 -17.28 14.53 -3.48
N TYR A 14 -16.24 13.73 -3.73
CA TYR A 14 -16.05 12.44 -3.09
C TYR A 14 -15.08 12.55 -1.91
N ILE A 15 -15.53 12.04 -0.77
CA ILE A 15 -14.79 11.91 0.48
C ILE A 15 -14.42 10.44 0.66
N TYR A 16 -13.19 10.18 1.09
CA TYR A 16 -12.64 8.83 1.27
C TYR A 16 -12.31 8.60 2.76
N THR A 17 -12.23 7.33 3.17
CA THR A 17 -12.07 6.94 4.58
C THR A 17 -10.76 7.43 5.22
N ASP A 18 -9.67 7.51 4.46
CA ASP A 18 -8.41 8.10 4.90
C ASP A 18 -7.57 8.70 3.75
N GLN A 19 -6.46 9.38 4.08
CA GLN A 19 -5.60 10.09 3.13
C GLN A 19 -4.89 9.18 2.10
N ASN A 20 -4.78 7.88 2.37
CA ASN A 20 -4.13 6.88 1.52
C ASN A 20 -5.10 5.77 1.07
N SER A 21 -6.40 5.95 1.31
CA SER A 21 -7.45 5.03 0.91
C SER A 21 -8.23 5.60 -0.27
N TYR A 22 -8.72 4.70 -1.13
CA TYR A 22 -9.64 5.03 -2.20
C TYR A 22 -11.03 4.45 -1.93
N GLU A 23 -11.28 3.97 -0.71
CA GLU A 23 -12.60 3.55 -0.25
C GLU A 23 -13.48 4.78 -0.02
N PRO A 24 -14.58 4.93 -0.77
CA PRO A 24 -15.43 6.10 -0.66
C PRO A 24 -16.26 6.05 0.62
N LEU A 25 -16.34 7.19 1.29
CA LEU A 25 -17.10 7.38 2.52
C LEU A 25 -18.39 8.16 2.26
N ALA A 26 -18.29 9.28 1.54
CA ALA A 26 -19.43 10.14 1.26
C ALA A 26 -19.28 10.87 -0.08
N ARG A 27 -20.43 11.27 -0.63
CA ARG A 27 -20.53 12.14 -1.81
C ARG A 27 -21.34 13.37 -1.43
N ILE A 28 -20.86 14.55 -1.80
CA ILE A 28 -21.59 15.81 -1.67
C ILE A 28 -21.90 16.33 -3.06
N ASP A 29 -23.19 16.38 -3.38
CA ASP A 29 -23.67 16.94 -4.64
C ASP A 29 -24.18 18.37 -4.44
N LYS A 30 -23.76 19.25 -5.35
CA LYS A 30 -24.19 20.65 -5.41
C LYS A 30 -24.64 20.99 -6.82
N ARG A 31 -25.80 21.63 -6.94
CA ARG A 31 -26.36 22.07 -8.21
C ARG A 31 -26.74 23.54 -8.15
N GLY A 32 -25.94 24.40 -8.76
CA GLY A 32 -26.17 25.85 -8.73
C GLY A 32 -26.34 26.37 -7.30
N ASN A 33 -27.51 26.95 -6.99
CA ASN A 33 -27.85 27.50 -5.67
C ASN A 33 -28.66 26.54 -4.78
N ASP A 34 -28.92 25.30 -5.22
CA ASP A 34 -29.62 24.32 -4.40
C ASP A 34 -28.78 23.95 -3.16
N PRO A 35 -29.42 23.58 -2.04
CA PRO A 35 -28.72 23.04 -0.88
C PRO A 35 -27.84 21.84 -1.26
N GLU A 36 -26.70 21.73 -0.60
CA GLU A 36 -25.81 20.58 -0.76
C GLU A 36 -26.49 19.31 -0.26
N LYS A 37 -26.41 18.23 -1.06
CA LYS A 37 -26.94 16.91 -0.69
C LYS A 37 -25.79 16.00 -0.32
N VAL A 38 -25.78 15.54 0.93
CA VAL A 38 -24.79 14.58 1.42
C VAL A 38 -25.35 13.18 1.29
N MET A 39 -24.57 12.28 0.71
CA MET A 39 -24.90 10.88 0.51
C MET A 39 -23.77 10.01 1.06
N TYR A 40 -24.10 8.86 1.63
CA TYR A 40 -23.15 7.99 2.32
C TYR A 40 -23.01 6.67 1.57
N PHE A 41 -21.76 6.24 1.38
CA PHE A 41 -21.46 4.97 0.73
C PHE A 41 -21.42 3.84 1.74
N HIS A 42 -21.92 2.68 1.33
CA HIS A 42 -21.74 1.41 2.02
C HIS A 42 -20.98 0.48 1.07
N THR A 43 -19.85 -0.04 1.54
CA THR A 43 -18.86 -0.73 0.71
C THR A 43 -18.65 -2.17 1.14
N ASP A 44 -18.34 -3.04 0.18
CA ASP A 44 -17.80 -4.39 0.44
C ASP A 44 -16.36 -4.30 0.99
N LEU A 45 -15.81 -5.42 1.47
CA LEU A 45 -14.45 -5.55 2.04
C LEU A 45 -13.34 -5.05 1.12
N ASN A 46 -13.54 -5.11 -0.20
CA ASN A 46 -12.60 -4.60 -1.21
C ASN A 46 -12.78 -3.09 -1.50
N GLY A 47 -13.75 -2.44 -0.84
CA GLY A 47 -14.11 -1.04 -0.98
C GLY A 47 -14.98 -0.72 -2.20
N ALA A 48 -15.57 -1.72 -2.87
CA ALA A 48 -16.59 -1.51 -3.91
C ALA A 48 -17.89 -0.96 -3.28
N PRO A 49 -18.45 0.15 -3.78
CA PRO A 49 -19.75 0.64 -3.36
C PRO A 49 -20.88 -0.34 -3.68
N GLU A 50 -21.56 -0.85 -2.66
CA GLU A 50 -22.77 -1.67 -2.81
C GLU A 50 -24.04 -0.85 -2.64
N GLU A 51 -24.02 0.18 -1.78
CA GLU A 51 -25.19 1.05 -1.56
C GLU A 51 -24.79 2.52 -1.40
N LEU A 52 -25.73 3.41 -1.71
CA LEU A 52 -25.65 4.84 -1.46
C LEU A 52 -26.95 5.30 -0.77
N THR A 53 -26.84 5.91 0.41
CA THR A 53 -27.99 6.39 1.18
C THR A 53 -27.99 7.89 1.36
N ASP A 54 -29.15 8.49 1.59
CA ASP A 54 -29.26 9.87 2.07
C ASP A 54 -28.97 9.98 3.59
N GLU A 55 -29.08 11.20 4.13
CA GLU A 55 -28.89 11.51 5.55
C GLU A 55 -29.89 10.83 6.50
N ASN A 56 -31.01 10.34 5.99
CA ASN A 56 -32.03 9.62 6.77
C ASN A 56 -31.90 8.10 6.61
N GLY A 57 -30.90 7.61 5.86
CA GLY A 57 -30.70 6.20 5.58
C GLY A 57 -31.60 5.63 4.48
N LYS A 58 -32.30 6.48 3.69
CA LYS A 58 -33.04 6.01 2.51
C LYS A 58 -32.04 5.59 1.43
N ILE A 59 -32.21 4.38 0.89
CA ILE A 59 -31.41 3.89 -0.25
C ILE A 59 -31.74 4.70 -1.50
N LEU A 60 -30.71 5.24 -2.13
CA LEU A 60 -30.76 6.04 -3.36
C LEU A 60 -30.28 5.24 -4.57
N TRP A 61 -29.30 4.37 -4.35
CA TRP A 61 -28.68 3.51 -5.35
C TRP A 61 -28.13 2.25 -4.68
N GLU A 62 -28.24 1.10 -5.34
CA GLU A 62 -27.63 -0.15 -4.90
C GLU A 62 -27.10 -0.97 -6.08
N CYS A 63 -26.08 -1.78 -5.81
CA CYS A 63 -25.39 -2.59 -6.81
C CYS A 63 -24.72 -3.80 -6.16
N SER A 64 -24.66 -4.91 -6.88
CA SER A 64 -23.85 -6.07 -6.48
C SER A 64 -22.91 -6.50 -7.59
N PHE A 65 -21.81 -7.14 -7.20
CA PHE A 65 -20.73 -7.51 -8.10
C PHE A 65 -20.35 -8.98 -7.98
N GLN A 66 -19.87 -9.55 -9.08
CA GLN A 66 -19.09 -10.77 -9.07
C GLN A 66 -17.67 -10.48 -8.56
N LEU A 67 -16.90 -11.54 -8.35
CA LEU A 67 -15.53 -11.51 -7.82
C LEU A 67 -14.56 -10.54 -8.51
N TRP A 68 -14.77 -10.26 -9.80
CA TRP A 68 -13.92 -9.40 -10.61
C TRP A 68 -14.55 -8.05 -10.94
N GLY A 69 -15.58 -7.65 -10.20
CA GLY A 69 -16.19 -6.32 -10.33
C GLY A 69 -17.24 -6.26 -11.43
N LYS A 70 -17.54 -7.39 -12.08
CA LYS A 70 -18.66 -7.47 -13.03
C LYS A 70 -19.96 -7.31 -12.27
N ARG A 71 -20.74 -6.31 -12.66
CA ARG A 71 -22.05 -6.03 -12.08
C ARG A 71 -23.04 -7.20 -12.30
N ILE A 72 -23.71 -7.62 -11.24
CA ILE A 72 -24.84 -8.57 -11.31
C ILE A 72 -26.16 -7.80 -11.45
N HIS A 73 -26.38 -6.79 -10.60
CA HIS A 73 -27.52 -5.87 -10.69
C HIS A 73 -27.11 -4.43 -10.31
N GLU A 74 -27.82 -3.44 -10.86
CA GLU A 74 -27.81 -2.03 -10.45
C GLU A 74 -29.25 -1.57 -10.32
N ILE A 75 -29.60 -0.92 -9.21
CA ILE A 75 -30.92 -0.30 -9.03
C ILE A 75 -30.72 1.17 -8.66
N GLU A 76 -31.27 2.05 -9.49
CA GLU A 76 -31.34 3.49 -9.25
C GLU A 76 -32.74 3.80 -8.70
N HIS A 77 -32.85 4.05 -7.39
CA HIS A 77 -34.13 4.45 -6.76
C HIS A 77 -34.47 5.92 -7.01
N GLU A 78 -33.43 6.71 -7.27
CA GLU A 78 -33.48 8.12 -7.66
C GLU A 78 -32.51 8.32 -8.83
N PRO A 79 -32.68 9.36 -9.67
CA PRO A 79 -31.83 9.60 -10.85
C PRO A 79 -30.43 10.11 -10.47
N ILE A 80 -29.62 9.25 -9.85
CA ILE A 80 -28.26 9.52 -9.37
C ILE A 80 -27.28 8.64 -10.13
N LYS A 81 -26.33 9.27 -10.82
CA LYS A 81 -25.26 8.57 -11.53
C LYS A 81 -24.13 8.23 -10.58
N GLN A 82 -24.03 6.97 -10.17
CA GLN A 82 -22.92 6.43 -9.40
C GLN A 82 -22.01 5.57 -10.30
N ASN A 83 -20.74 5.95 -10.40
CA ASN A 83 -19.77 5.31 -11.30
C ASN A 83 -18.56 4.72 -10.57
N LEU A 84 -18.39 4.94 -9.27
CA LEU A 84 -17.29 4.32 -8.53
C LEU A 84 -17.43 2.78 -8.56
N ARG A 85 -16.30 2.09 -8.68
CA ARG A 85 -16.20 0.62 -8.67
C ARG A 85 -15.22 0.20 -7.58
N TYR A 86 -14.33 -0.78 -7.81
CA TYR A 86 -13.26 -1.03 -6.84
C TYR A 86 -12.49 0.25 -6.53
N GLN A 87 -11.81 0.26 -5.40
CA GLN A 87 -11.00 1.38 -4.96
C GLN A 87 -10.08 1.92 -6.08
N GLY A 88 -10.30 3.18 -6.48
CA GLY A 88 -9.59 3.87 -7.57
C GLY A 88 -10.12 3.62 -8.98
N GLN A 89 -11.20 2.86 -9.13
CA GLN A 89 -11.86 2.58 -10.41
C GLN A 89 -13.06 3.49 -10.65
N TYR A 90 -13.19 3.94 -11.89
CA TYR A 90 -14.35 4.68 -12.38
C TYR A 90 -14.98 3.96 -13.57
N LEU A 91 -16.27 3.62 -13.49
CA LEU A 91 -16.99 3.02 -14.60
C LEU A 91 -17.13 4.03 -15.74
N ASP A 92 -16.58 3.66 -16.89
CA ASP A 92 -16.97 4.23 -18.16
C ASP A 92 -18.24 3.53 -18.67
N ARG A 93 -19.37 4.23 -18.64
CA ARG A 93 -20.66 3.67 -19.05
C ARG A 93 -20.77 3.42 -20.56
N GLU A 94 -19.95 4.07 -21.39
CA GLU A 94 -19.98 3.86 -22.84
C GLU A 94 -19.39 2.50 -23.23
N THR A 95 -18.27 2.15 -22.59
CA THR A 95 -17.53 0.90 -22.88
C THR A 95 -17.86 -0.24 -21.92
N GLY A 96 -18.37 0.07 -20.73
CA GLY A 96 -18.50 -0.90 -19.64
C GLY A 96 -17.20 -1.22 -18.91
N LEU A 97 -16.07 -0.64 -19.36
CA LEU A 97 -14.76 -0.81 -18.75
C LEU A 97 -14.61 0.09 -17.52
N HIS A 98 -13.73 -0.32 -16.61
CA HIS A 98 -13.40 0.46 -15.43
C HIS A 98 -12.07 1.17 -15.66
N TYR A 99 -12.07 2.50 -15.59
CA TYR A 99 -10.86 3.30 -15.70
C TYR A 99 -10.11 3.34 -14.37
N ASN A 100 -8.85 2.87 -14.38
CA ASN A 100 -7.88 2.97 -13.30
C ASN A 100 -6.74 3.86 -13.77
N THR A 101 -6.85 5.19 -13.62
CA THR A 101 -5.82 6.22 -13.90
C THR A 101 -4.90 6.05 -15.13
N PHE A 102 -4.08 5.00 -15.20
CA PHE A 102 -3.22 4.66 -16.33
C PHE A 102 -3.76 3.56 -17.27
N ARG A 103 -4.76 2.78 -16.87
CA ARG A 103 -5.27 1.62 -17.64
C ARG A 103 -6.78 1.46 -17.54
N TYR A 104 -7.35 0.78 -18.53
CA TYR A 104 -8.72 0.30 -18.48
C TYR A 104 -8.74 -1.17 -18.04
N TYR A 105 -9.58 -1.46 -17.05
CA TYR A 105 -9.84 -2.78 -16.51
C TYR A 105 -11.15 -3.33 -17.10
N ASP A 106 -11.09 -4.57 -17.56
CA ASP A 106 -12.23 -5.31 -18.05
C ASP A 106 -12.75 -6.23 -16.92
N PRO A 107 -13.92 -5.92 -16.33
CA PRO A 107 -14.49 -6.71 -15.24
C PRO A 107 -15.03 -8.07 -15.68
N ASP A 108 -15.31 -8.29 -16.98
CA ASP A 108 -15.81 -9.56 -17.49
C ASP A 108 -14.73 -10.66 -17.45
N ILE A 109 -13.47 -10.28 -17.65
CA ILE A 109 -12.32 -11.19 -17.71
C ILE A 109 -11.30 -10.96 -16.59
N GLY A 110 -11.54 -9.97 -15.72
CA GLY A 110 -10.75 -9.72 -14.52
C GLY A 110 -9.32 -9.22 -14.75
N ARG A 111 -9.09 -8.41 -15.79
CA ARG A 111 -7.75 -7.94 -16.17
C ARG A 111 -7.74 -6.58 -16.85
N PHE A 112 -6.57 -5.95 -16.94
CA PHE A 112 -6.39 -4.75 -17.76
C PHE A 112 -6.42 -5.09 -19.25
N THR A 113 -6.90 -4.15 -20.07
CA THR A 113 -6.95 -4.27 -21.53
C THR A 113 -5.62 -3.83 -22.17
N GLN A 114 -4.80 -3.04 -21.46
CA GLN A 114 -3.47 -2.62 -21.88
C GLN A 114 -2.36 -3.25 -21.02
N PRO A 115 -1.17 -3.50 -21.59
CA PRO A 115 0.00 -3.93 -20.82
C PRO A 115 0.43 -2.83 -19.85
N ASP A 116 1.05 -3.24 -18.74
CA ASP A 116 1.54 -2.34 -17.70
C ASP A 116 2.55 -1.30 -18.25
N PRO A 117 2.28 0.01 -18.13
CA PRO A 117 3.17 1.07 -18.62
C PRO A 117 4.56 1.05 -17.96
N ILE A 118 4.70 0.52 -16.74
CA ILE A 118 6.00 0.37 -16.07
C ILE A 118 6.67 -0.97 -16.38
N GLY A 119 6.10 -1.76 -17.30
CA GLY A 119 6.63 -3.02 -17.77
C GLY A 119 6.78 -4.04 -16.65
N LEU A 120 7.89 -4.79 -16.67
CA LEU A 120 8.15 -5.87 -15.70
C LEU A 120 8.28 -5.40 -14.24
N LEU A 121 8.35 -4.08 -14.00
CA LEU A 121 8.30 -3.53 -12.63
C LEU A 121 6.91 -3.68 -11.99
N GLY A 122 5.84 -3.73 -12.80
CA GLY A 122 4.46 -3.98 -12.35
C GLY A 122 4.17 -5.46 -12.07
N GLY A 123 5.00 -6.36 -12.59
CA GLY A 123 4.89 -7.80 -12.42
C GLY A 123 5.23 -8.58 -13.69
N LEU A 124 5.22 -9.91 -13.60
CA LEU A 124 5.46 -10.77 -14.76
C LEU A 124 4.25 -10.83 -15.71
N ASN A 125 3.04 -10.64 -15.18
CA ASN A 125 1.81 -10.56 -15.97
C ASN A 125 1.41 -9.10 -16.16
N LEU A 126 1.72 -8.55 -17.33
CA LEU A 126 1.51 -7.13 -17.64
C LEU A 126 0.02 -6.73 -17.72
N TYR A 127 -0.90 -7.69 -17.76
CA TYR A 127 -2.34 -7.42 -17.82
C TYR A 127 -3.04 -7.68 -16.48
N GLN A 128 -2.32 -8.16 -15.46
CA GLN A 128 -2.94 -8.51 -14.17
C GLN A 128 -3.46 -7.27 -13.45
N TYR A 129 -4.71 -7.34 -12.96
CA TYR A 129 -5.26 -6.35 -12.03
C TYR A 129 -4.64 -6.48 -10.64
N ALA A 130 -4.88 -7.61 -9.98
CA ALA A 130 -4.30 -7.93 -8.70
C ALA A 130 -4.08 -9.44 -8.53
N PRO A 131 -3.12 -9.88 -7.70
CA PRO A 131 -2.99 -11.29 -7.34
C PRO A 131 -4.24 -11.88 -6.68
N ASN A 132 -4.99 -11.07 -5.92
CA ASN A 132 -6.27 -11.45 -5.31
C ASN A 132 -7.22 -10.24 -5.26
N GLY A 133 -8.24 -10.23 -6.12
CA GLY A 133 -9.19 -9.11 -6.23
C GLY A 133 -10.07 -8.85 -4.99
N LEU A 134 -10.14 -9.78 -4.03
CA LEU A 134 -10.88 -9.57 -2.77
C LEU A 134 -10.09 -8.76 -1.75
N THR A 135 -8.76 -8.87 -1.76
CA THR A 135 -7.90 -8.32 -0.69
C THR A 135 -6.82 -7.38 -1.21
N TRP A 136 -6.68 -7.24 -2.53
CA TRP A 136 -5.67 -6.43 -3.19
C TRP A 136 -6.35 -5.46 -4.16
N VAL A 137 -5.85 -4.23 -4.20
CA VAL A 137 -6.38 -3.16 -5.02
C VAL A 137 -5.23 -2.55 -5.83
N ASP A 138 -5.50 -2.12 -7.07
CA ASP A 138 -4.58 -1.30 -7.86
C ASP A 138 -5.22 0.04 -8.23
N PRO A 139 -5.21 1.06 -7.33
CA PRO A 139 -5.90 2.33 -7.59
C PRO A 139 -5.32 3.11 -8.77
N TRP A 140 -4.05 2.86 -9.09
CA TRP A 140 -3.33 3.57 -10.14
C TRP A 140 -3.37 2.80 -11.46
N GLY A 141 -3.55 1.48 -11.43
CA GLY A 141 -3.36 0.65 -12.60
C GLY A 141 -1.88 0.53 -12.95
N LEU A 142 -0.99 0.35 -11.98
CA LEU A 142 0.46 0.12 -12.19
C LEU A 142 1.03 -1.01 -11.32
N SER A 143 0.42 -1.30 -10.18
CA SER A 143 0.82 -2.38 -9.28
C SER A 143 -0.21 -2.51 -8.17
N ALA A 144 -0.78 -3.71 -8.00
CA ALA A 144 -1.67 -4.00 -6.88
C ALA A 144 -0.94 -3.86 -5.55
N GLY A 145 -1.14 -2.74 -4.87
CA GLY A 145 -0.77 -2.55 -3.48
C GLY A 145 -1.97 -2.95 -2.62
N CYS A 146 -1.80 -3.93 -1.73
CA CYS A 146 -2.78 -4.13 -0.67
C CYS A 146 -3.00 -2.81 0.09
N GLY A 147 -4.22 -2.29 0.03
CA GLY A 147 -4.77 -1.48 1.10
C GLY A 147 -4.97 -2.38 2.32
N SER A 148 -4.34 -1.97 3.43
CA SER A 148 -4.39 -2.53 4.80
C SER A 148 -3.66 -3.87 5.09
N ASP A 149 -2.70 -3.76 6.02
CA ASP A 149 -2.10 -4.81 6.87
C ASP A 149 -1.05 -5.80 6.35
N SER A 150 -0.13 -5.37 5.49
CA SER A 150 1.18 -6.03 5.45
C SER A 150 2.37 -5.09 5.22
N GLN A 151 3.18 -4.98 6.27
CA GLN A 151 4.51 -4.34 6.34
C GLN A 151 4.47 -2.81 6.23
N LYS A 152 4.64 -2.15 7.39
CA LYS A 152 5.03 -0.73 7.49
C LYS A 152 6.38 -0.52 6.76
N LEU A 153 6.35 -0.45 5.44
CA LEU A 153 7.35 0.27 4.68
C LEU A 153 7.15 1.75 5.00
N ALA A 154 8.27 2.43 5.19
CA ALA A 154 8.32 3.81 5.64
C ALA A 154 7.58 4.76 4.68
N LYS A 155 6.86 5.74 5.25
CA LYS A 155 6.31 6.89 4.50
C LYS A 155 7.47 7.72 3.91
N PRO A 156 7.27 8.53 2.85
CA PRO A 156 8.26 9.51 2.41
C PRO A 156 8.72 10.37 3.61
N GLY A 157 10.03 10.43 3.87
CA GLY A 157 10.62 11.08 5.05
C GLY A 157 10.85 10.16 6.27
N GLN A 158 10.43 8.90 6.21
CA GLN A 158 10.86 7.85 7.14
C GLN A 158 11.94 7.00 6.45
N ASP A 159 13.09 6.88 7.07
CA ASP A 159 14.27 6.18 6.55
C ASP A 159 14.55 4.87 7.31
N LEU A 160 14.17 4.82 8.59
CA LEU A 160 14.38 3.69 9.48
C LEU A 160 13.19 2.71 9.47
N TYR A 161 13.36 1.55 8.83
CA TYR A 161 12.36 0.48 8.78
C TYR A 161 12.99 -0.91 8.69
N VAL A 162 12.23 -1.94 9.05
CA VAL A 162 12.68 -3.34 9.06
C VAL A 162 11.99 -4.14 7.94
N GLY A 163 12.77 -4.94 7.21
CA GLY A 163 12.24 -5.82 6.17
C GLY A 163 13.32 -6.78 5.65
N THR A 164 12.97 -7.63 4.68
CA THR A 164 13.98 -8.44 4.01
C THR A 164 14.91 -7.58 3.16
N TYR A 165 16.16 -7.98 2.96
CA TYR A 165 17.13 -7.21 2.17
C TYR A 165 16.57 -6.79 0.80
N SER A 166 15.95 -7.72 0.05
CA SER A 166 15.39 -7.42 -1.27
C SER A 166 14.28 -6.37 -1.21
N LYS A 167 13.40 -6.45 -0.19
CA LYS A 167 12.31 -5.49 -0.02
C LYS A 167 12.84 -4.13 0.41
N SER A 168 13.79 -4.10 1.35
CA SER A 168 14.40 -2.86 1.81
C SER A 168 15.18 -2.14 0.71
N ARG A 169 15.92 -2.90 -0.11
CA ARG A 169 16.63 -2.35 -1.27
C ARG A 169 15.67 -1.83 -2.34
N ALA A 170 14.62 -2.58 -2.66
CA ALA A 170 13.60 -2.13 -3.61
C ALA A 170 12.90 -0.84 -3.12
N ALA A 171 12.58 -0.76 -1.83
CA ALA A 171 12.01 0.44 -1.23
C ALA A 171 12.96 1.65 -1.33
N ASN A 172 14.26 1.48 -1.09
CA ASN A 172 15.26 2.55 -1.28
C ASN A 172 15.35 3.04 -2.72
N ILE A 173 15.21 2.15 -3.71
CA ILE A 173 15.20 2.54 -5.13
C ILE A 173 13.94 3.35 -5.42
N LYS A 174 12.77 2.86 -4.99
CA LYS A 174 11.48 3.51 -5.22
C LYS A 174 11.37 4.89 -4.55
N SER A 175 11.97 5.05 -3.37
CA SER A 175 11.94 6.30 -2.60
C SER A 175 13.09 7.27 -2.92
N GLY A 176 14.04 6.87 -3.77
CA GLY A 176 15.24 7.67 -4.06
C GLY A 176 16.29 7.67 -2.93
N LEU A 177 16.11 6.87 -1.88
CA LEU A 177 17.05 6.78 -0.74
C LEU A 177 18.28 5.90 -1.03
N ASN A 178 18.31 5.14 -2.12
CA ASN A 178 19.42 4.23 -2.47
C ASN A 178 20.84 4.87 -2.47
N PRO A 179 21.03 6.15 -2.85
CA PRO A 179 22.34 6.80 -2.75
C PRO A 179 22.83 6.97 -1.31
N THR A 180 21.93 7.18 -0.35
CA THR A 180 22.26 7.59 1.03
C THR A 180 21.99 6.50 2.08
N HIS A 181 21.21 5.47 1.74
CA HIS A 181 20.76 4.43 2.67
C HIS A 181 21.15 3.03 2.22
N THR A 182 21.24 2.12 3.19
CA THR A 182 21.51 0.72 2.94
C THR A 182 20.76 -0.18 3.93
N PRO A 183 20.25 -1.35 3.48
CA PRO A 183 19.75 -2.37 4.40
C PRO A 183 20.91 -3.02 5.17
N HIS A 184 20.86 -2.96 6.50
CA HIS A 184 21.83 -3.57 7.39
C HIS A 184 21.35 -4.92 7.91
N HIS A 185 22.20 -5.94 7.77
CA HIS A 185 21.97 -7.25 8.37
C HIS A 185 22.52 -7.30 9.79
N ALA A 186 21.65 -7.51 10.78
CA ALA A 186 22.06 -7.74 12.16
C ALA A 186 22.74 -9.11 12.38
N VAL A 187 22.57 -10.04 11.43
CA VAL A 187 23.18 -11.37 11.43
C VAL A 187 23.69 -11.68 10.01
N GLN A 188 24.95 -11.37 9.72
CA GLN A 188 25.51 -11.51 8.37
C GLN A 188 25.76 -12.97 7.96
N ASN A 189 26.35 -13.78 8.85
CA ASN A 189 26.79 -15.14 8.52
C ASN A 189 25.68 -16.20 8.57
N ALA A 190 24.48 -15.84 9.03
CA ALA A 190 23.32 -16.73 8.99
C ALA A 190 22.69 -16.82 7.60
N VAL A 191 23.11 -15.96 6.67
CA VAL A 191 22.47 -15.82 5.37
C VAL A 191 23.47 -16.16 4.26
N SER A 192 23.18 -17.21 3.49
CA SER A 192 23.98 -17.60 2.32
C SER A 192 23.80 -16.60 1.17
N PRO A 193 24.70 -16.57 0.16
CA PRO A 193 24.48 -15.79 -1.07
C PRO A 193 23.13 -16.08 -1.73
N THR A 194 22.66 -17.33 -1.66
CA THR A 194 21.37 -17.77 -2.20
C THR A 194 20.16 -17.32 -1.38
N THR A 195 20.34 -16.98 -0.11
CA THR A 195 19.27 -16.52 0.79
C THR A 195 19.41 -15.06 1.21
N HIS A 196 20.44 -14.36 0.73
CA HIS A 196 20.80 -12.98 1.09
C HIS A 196 19.59 -12.04 1.02
N GLY A 197 18.84 -12.11 -0.08
CA GLY A 197 17.62 -11.31 -0.30
C GLY A 197 16.49 -11.55 0.71
N LYS A 198 16.48 -12.70 1.39
CA LYS A 198 15.49 -13.10 2.41
C LYS A 198 15.93 -12.74 3.84
N GLY A 199 17.19 -12.40 4.06
CA GLY A 199 17.70 -12.01 5.37
C GLY A 199 16.99 -10.76 5.90
N ILE A 200 16.67 -10.75 7.20
CA ILE A 200 16.02 -9.60 7.84
C ILE A 200 17.05 -8.49 8.03
N THR A 201 16.65 -7.27 7.67
CA THR A 201 17.47 -6.06 7.70
C THR A 201 16.73 -4.92 8.37
N ILE A 202 17.49 -3.94 8.84
CA ILE A 202 17.01 -2.61 9.18
C ILE A 202 17.62 -1.62 8.18
N ASN A 203 16.82 -0.77 7.56
CA ASN A 203 17.31 0.27 6.66
C ASN A 203 17.82 1.46 7.46
N LEU A 204 19.00 1.97 7.14
CA LEU A 204 19.56 3.17 7.76
C LEU A 204 20.51 3.87 6.79
N ARG A 205 20.87 5.11 7.13
CA ARG A 205 21.88 5.86 6.37
C ARG A 205 23.23 5.14 6.37
N LYS A 206 23.98 5.29 5.27
CA LYS A 206 25.29 4.64 5.08
C LYS A 206 26.32 5.07 6.12
N ASP A 207 26.33 6.34 6.51
CA ASP A 207 27.20 6.86 7.58
C ASP A 207 26.96 6.14 8.91
N LEU A 208 25.70 5.85 9.25
CA LEU A 208 25.32 5.12 10.47
C LEU A 208 25.60 3.61 10.34
N HIS A 209 25.43 3.05 9.14
CA HIS A 209 25.74 1.65 8.85
C HIS A 209 27.19 1.30 9.14
N GLU A 210 28.12 2.19 8.77
CA GLU A 210 29.56 2.01 8.99
C GLU A 210 29.97 2.05 10.48
N LEU A 211 29.10 2.61 11.33
CA LEU A 211 29.31 2.63 12.77
C LEU A 211 28.94 1.30 13.44
N THR A 212 28.12 0.47 12.78
CA THR A 212 27.64 -0.78 13.36
C THR A 212 28.79 -1.76 13.59
N TRP A 213 28.75 -2.44 14.74
CA TRP A 213 29.71 -3.45 15.12
C TRP A 213 29.78 -4.58 14.09
N THR A 214 28.61 -5.01 13.57
CA THR A 214 28.52 -6.07 12.58
C THR A 214 29.15 -5.68 11.25
N TYR A 215 29.12 -4.39 10.86
CA TYR A 215 29.87 -3.91 9.70
C TYR A 215 31.39 -3.92 9.93
N ARG A 216 31.84 -3.47 11.11
CA ARG A 216 33.27 -3.38 11.46
C ARG A 216 33.92 -4.75 11.73
N LYS A 217 33.15 -5.70 12.23
CA LYS A 217 33.58 -7.06 12.56
C LYS A 217 32.58 -8.07 11.97
N PRO A 218 32.59 -8.26 10.64
CA PRO A 218 31.59 -9.08 9.95
C PRO A 218 31.69 -10.57 10.32
N ILE A 219 32.86 -11.02 10.79
CA ILE A 219 33.10 -12.42 11.15
C ILE A 219 33.76 -12.49 12.54
N VAL A 220 33.01 -13.01 13.51
CA VAL A 220 33.50 -13.40 14.83
C VAL A 220 33.16 -14.86 15.06
N SER A 221 34.18 -15.71 15.12
CA SER A 221 34.04 -17.14 15.39
C SER A 221 33.42 -17.38 16.77
N GLY A 222 32.50 -18.34 16.86
CA GLY A 222 31.94 -18.82 18.13
C GLY A 222 30.72 -18.07 18.68
N LEU A 223 30.09 -17.17 17.91
CA LEU A 223 28.84 -16.53 18.29
C LEU A 223 27.63 -17.16 17.60
N SER A 224 26.56 -17.38 18.36
CA SER A 224 25.25 -17.76 17.84
C SER A 224 24.52 -16.59 17.17
N ASN A 225 23.53 -16.89 16.31
CA ASN A 225 22.70 -15.88 15.66
C ASN A 225 21.98 -14.96 16.68
N ARG A 226 21.60 -15.51 17.83
CA ARG A 226 20.98 -14.76 18.93
C ARG A 226 21.96 -13.78 19.56
N GLU A 227 23.22 -14.17 19.72
CA GLU A 227 24.27 -13.29 20.28
C GLU A 227 24.67 -12.19 19.31
N TYR A 228 24.76 -12.49 18.01
CA TYR A 228 24.93 -11.49 16.95
C TYR A 228 23.81 -10.44 17.01
N LEU A 229 22.55 -10.90 16.96
CA LEU A 229 21.39 -10.02 17.03
C LEU A 229 21.38 -9.19 18.32
N ALA A 230 21.65 -9.79 19.48
CA ALA A 230 21.64 -9.07 20.74
C ALA A 230 22.73 -7.98 20.83
N ARG A 231 23.91 -8.24 20.27
CA ARG A 231 24.99 -7.24 20.18
C ARG A 231 24.61 -6.10 19.25
N ASP A 232 24.11 -6.43 18.07
CA ASP A 232 23.77 -5.45 17.05
C ASP A 232 22.60 -4.55 17.48
N ILE A 233 21.59 -5.11 18.14
CA ILE A 233 20.47 -4.35 18.73
C ILE A 233 20.97 -3.31 19.76
N ARG A 234 21.95 -3.65 20.60
CA ARG A 234 22.52 -2.70 21.58
C ARG A 234 23.27 -1.58 20.87
N ASP A 235 24.00 -1.90 19.82
CA ASP A 235 24.79 -0.93 19.08
C ASP A 235 23.91 0.01 18.25
N LEU A 236 22.97 -0.54 17.47
CA LEU A 236 21.96 0.21 16.72
C LEU A 236 21.19 1.17 17.63
N ARG A 237 20.80 0.73 18.84
CA ARG A 237 20.12 1.61 19.80
C ARG A 237 20.96 2.83 20.16
N LYS A 238 22.27 2.66 20.38
CA LYS A 238 23.19 3.75 20.71
C LYS A 238 23.42 4.67 19.50
N ILE A 239 23.70 4.08 18.34
CA ILE A 239 23.95 4.81 17.07
C ILE A 239 22.75 5.67 16.69
N LEU A 240 21.55 5.09 16.69
CA LEU A 240 20.32 5.81 16.33
C LEU A 240 19.94 6.87 17.35
N SER A 241 20.16 6.62 18.65
CA SER A 241 19.93 7.65 19.67
C SER A 241 20.87 8.85 19.48
N ASN A 242 22.15 8.58 19.22
CA ASN A 242 23.15 9.63 18.96
C ASN A 242 22.87 10.40 17.67
N ALA A 243 22.27 9.74 16.68
CA ALA A 243 21.86 10.37 15.41
C ALA A 243 20.53 11.17 15.52
N GLY A 244 19.92 11.25 16.71
CA GLY A 244 18.74 12.08 16.96
C GLY A 244 17.39 11.43 16.66
N TYR A 245 17.34 10.11 16.43
CA TYR A 245 16.07 9.41 16.24
C TYR A 245 15.27 9.36 17.55
N SER A 246 13.94 9.49 17.47
CA SER A 246 13.10 9.42 18.66
C SER A 246 13.13 8.02 19.29
N ARG A 247 13.09 7.99 20.62
CA ARG A 247 13.12 6.74 21.40
C ARG A 247 11.98 5.79 21.02
N GLU A 248 10.82 6.34 20.69
CA GLU A 248 9.64 5.60 20.22
C GLU A 248 9.91 4.87 18.89
N VAL A 249 10.48 5.58 17.91
CA VAL A 249 10.81 5.03 16.59
C VAL A 249 11.88 3.94 16.73
N ILE A 250 12.93 4.20 17.52
CA ILE A 250 13.98 3.22 17.81
C ILE A 250 13.37 1.97 18.44
N ASN A 251 12.58 2.11 19.51
CA ASN A 251 11.98 0.97 20.20
C ASN A 251 11.08 0.15 19.28
N ARG A 252 10.26 0.82 18.47
CA ARG A 252 9.38 0.15 17.51
C ARG A 252 10.16 -0.67 16.49
N GLN A 253 11.17 -0.07 15.84
CA GLN A 253 11.92 -0.76 14.79
C GLN A 253 12.83 -1.86 15.34
N LEU A 254 13.49 -1.66 16.47
CA LEU A 254 14.31 -2.71 17.08
C LEU A 254 13.46 -3.90 17.57
N SER A 255 12.26 -3.64 18.09
CA SER A 255 11.33 -4.71 18.47
C SER A 255 10.89 -5.52 17.25
N GLU A 256 10.63 -4.84 16.13
CA GLU A 256 10.28 -5.48 14.87
C GLU A 256 11.43 -6.31 14.28
N LEU A 257 12.67 -5.78 14.35
CA LEU A 257 13.88 -6.49 13.93
C LEU A 257 14.08 -7.78 14.72
N ILE A 258 13.87 -7.73 16.04
CA ILE A 258 13.93 -8.92 16.92
C ILE A 258 12.83 -9.90 16.55
N ARG A 259 11.59 -9.44 16.39
CA ARG A 259 10.42 -10.28 16.09
C ARG A 259 10.61 -11.04 14.77
N GLN A 260 11.04 -10.34 13.71
CA GLN A 260 11.25 -10.95 12.39
C GLN A 260 12.43 -11.92 12.40
N ASN A 261 13.56 -11.58 13.05
CA ASN A 261 14.68 -12.52 13.17
C ASN A 261 14.31 -13.77 13.98
N LYS A 262 13.57 -13.64 15.10
CA LYS A 262 13.09 -14.81 15.86
C LYS A 262 12.19 -15.73 15.03
N LYS A 263 11.38 -15.16 14.13
CA LYS A 263 10.54 -15.94 13.22
C LYS A 263 11.36 -16.66 12.14
N LEU A 264 12.44 -16.02 11.65
CA LEU A 264 13.31 -16.58 10.62
C LEU A 264 14.19 -17.71 11.18
N TRP A 265 14.70 -17.55 12.40
CA TRP A 265 15.66 -18.47 13.03
C TRP A 265 14.99 -19.34 14.10
N LYS A 266 13.89 -20.00 13.76
CA LYS A 266 13.31 -21.02 14.66
C LYS A 266 14.32 -22.17 14.80
N ASP A 267 15.14 -22.10 15.86
CA ASP A 267 15.69 -23.27 16.53
C ASP A 267 14.57 -23.91 17.37
#